data_AF-A0A6N7GPG3-F1
#
_entry.id   AF-A0A6N7GPG3-F1
#
_cell.length_a   1.000
_cell.length_b   1.000
_cell.length_c   1.000
_cell.angle_alpha   90.00
_cell.angle_beta   90.00
_cell.angle_gamma   90.00
#
_symmetry.space_group_name_H-M   'P 1'
#
loop_
_entity.id
_entity.type
_entity.pdbx_description
1 polymer ?
#
loop_
_entity_poly.entity_id
_entity_poly.type
_entity_poly.pdbx_seq_one_letter_code
_entity_poly.pdbx_strand_id
1 'polypeptide(L)'
;MTQIWRSRRRTTAVAVLAGAIALTTGCTAEGDLISYELPPEPGRYTLEVETGGVTTVWEYTSERPIEDKFDRSCLADALGNPDAPPCRPEPLIFLRYELALDLDDTVPARRPHEITVTSYYQPQPGAVPTVTDLAVEASFDGGATWQSMRTQPAGEAGSFATTIRPPATASGVVALRVSATDSDGNSVVQTIPEAYRLK
;
A
#
# COMPACT_ATOMS: atom_id res chain seq x y z
N MET A 1 -41.41 -29.22 -6.49
CA MET A 1 -39.96 -28.98 -6.34
C MET A 1 -39.72 -27.52 -6.68
N THR A 2 -39.54 -26.67 -5.67
CA THR A 2 -39.48 -25.22 -5.85
C THR A 2 -38.21 -24.72 -5.17
N GLN A 3 -37.20 -24.36 -5.98
CA GLN A 3 -35.95 -23.79 -5.52
C GLN A 3 -36.18 -22.34 -5.06
N ILE A 4 -35.90 -22.07 -3.79
CA ILE A 4 -35.84 -20.71 -3.25
C ILE A 4 -34.39 -20.24 -3.33
N TRP A 5 -34.12 -19.34 -4.28
CA TRP A 5 -32.84 -18.66 -4.44
C TRP A 5 -32.77 -17.54 -3.39
N ARG A 6 -31.95 -17.70 -2.34
CA ARG A 6 -31.66 -16.63 -1.37
C ARG A 6 -30.52 -15.77 -1.92
N SER A 7 -30.84 -14.61 -2.45
CA SER A 7 -29.87 -13.56 -2.77
C SER A 7 -29.22 -13.07 -1.47
N ARG A 8 -27.95 -13.41 -1.23
CA ARG A 8 -27.15 -12.88 -0.13
C ARG A 8 -26.72 -11.46 -0.51
N ARG A 9 -27.42 -10.44 0.00
CA ARG A 9 -27.01 -9.04 -0.15
C ARG A 9 -25.67 -8.87 0.59
N ARG A 10 -24.60 -8.58 -0.15
CA ARG A 10 -23.35 -8.06 0.43
C ARG A 10 -23.59 -6.59 0.71
N THR A 11 -23.65 -6.23 1.99
CA THR A 11 -23.74 -4.82 2.40
C THR A 11 -22.31 -4.28 2.40
N THR A 12 -21.93 -3.58 1.34
CA THR A 12 -20.67 -2.82 1.29
C THR A 12 -20.94 -1.50 2.03
N ALA A 13 -20.41 -1.35 3.24
CA ALA A 13 -20.40 -0.05 3.92
C ALA A 13 -19.15 0.70 3.44
N VAL A 14 -19.34 1.74 2.62
CA VAL A 14 -18.27 2.67 2.24
C VAL A 14 -18.35 3.84 3.22
N ALA A 15 -17.38 3.96 4.13
CA ALA A 15 -17.23 5.13 4.97
C ALA A 15 -16.16 6.04 4.35
N VAL A 16 -16.59 7.12 3.70
CA VAL A 16 -15.71 8.24 3.33
C VAL A 16 -15.83 9.28 4.44
N LEU A 17 -14.76 9.51 5.20
CA LEU A 17 -14.73 10.51 6.26
C LEU A 17 -13.64 11.55 5.98
N ALA A 18 -14.07 12.77 5.69
CA ALA A 18 -13.20 13.94 5.62
C ALA A 18 -12.86 14.41 7.03
N GLY A 19 -11.62 14.21 7.47
CA GLY A 19 -11.11 14.63 8.77
C GLY A 19 -10.52 16.04 8.73
N ALA A 20 -10.86 16.88 9.72
CA ALA A 20 -10.25 18.20 9.91
C ALA A 20 -8.86 18.05 10.57
N ILE A 21 -7.86 18.72 9.99
CA ILE A 21 -6.47 18.73 10.47
C ILE A 21 -6.38 19.63 11.71
N ALA A 22 -6.06 19.07 12.87
CA ALA A 22 -5.65 19.85 14.03
C ALA A 22 -4.12 19.99 14.04
N LEU A 23 -3.61 21.11 13.52
CA LEU A 23 -2.19 21.47 13.57
C LEU A 23 -1.86 22.01 14.98
N THR A 24 -1.35 21.15 15.87
CA THR A 24 -0.68 21.62 17.09
C THR A 24 0.83 21.69 16.82
N THR A 25 1.37 22.90 16.82
CA THR A 25 2.80 23.17 16.68
C THR A 25 3.59 22.57 17.83
N GLY A 26 4.42 21.56 17.55
CA GLY A 26 5.42 21.04 18.51
C GLY A 26 6.14 19.79 18.00
N CYS A 27 7.46 19.91 17.80
CA CYS A 27 8.42 18.89 17.37
C CYS A 27 8.25 18.34 15.93
N THR A 28 9.17 18.74 15.05
CA THR A 28 9.42 18.06 13.78
C THR A 28 10.02 16.68 14.06
N ALA A 29 9.16 15.70 14.31
CA ALA A 29 9.46 14.32 13.98
C ALA A 29 9.21 14.19 12.47
N GLU A 30 10.27 13.96 11.69
CA GLU A 30 10.13 13.53 10.30
C GLU A 30 9.50 12.13 10.31
N GLY A 31 8.18 12.10 10.34
CA GLY A 31 7.38 10.91 10.56
C GLY A 31 6.01 11.37 11.01
N ASP A 32 5.17 11.76 10.06
CA ASP A 32 3.78 12.09 10.33
C ASP A 32 3.13 10.85 10.95
N LEU A 33 2.89 10.88 12.26
CA LEU A 33 2.24 9.78 12.97
C LEU A 33 0.76 9.82 12.63
N ILE A 34 0.39 9.16 11.54
CA ILE A 34 -1.00 8.97 11.17
C ILE A 34 -1.58 7.91 12.10
N SER A 35 -2.44 8.33 13.03
CA SER A 35 -3.27 7.45 13.84
C SER A 35 -4.74 7.71 13.54
N TYR A 36 -5.52 6.64 13.41
CA TYR A 36 -6.96 6.69 13.18
C TYR A 36 -7.62 5.60 14.01
N GLU A 37 -8.81 5.89 14.53
CA GLU A 37 -9.61 4.92 15.27
C GLU A 37 -10.50 4.16 14.27
N LEU A 38 -10.33 2.84 14.21
CA LEU A 38 -11.21 1.97 13.43
C LEU A 38 -12.44 1.60 14.26
N PRO A 39 -13.63 1.46 13.63
CA PRO A 39 -14.78 0.86 14.27
C PRO A 39 -14.44 -0.50 14.89
N PRO A 40 -14.99 -0.84 16.07
CA PRO A 40 -14.62 -2.05 16.79
C PRO A 40 -15.14 -3.34 16.14
N GLU A 41 -16.09 -3.24 15.21
CA GLU A 41 -16.71 -4.40 14.60
C GLU A 41 -15.76 -5.14 13.63
N PRO A 42 -15.82 -6.48 13.57
CA PRO A 42 -15.17 -7.22 12.49
C PRO A 42 -15.70 -6.79 11.13
N GLY A 43 -14.80 -6.42 10.22
CA GLY A 43 -15.19 -5.85 8.93
C GLY A 43 -14.06 -5.79 7.92
N ARG A 44 -14.44 -5.44 6.68
CA ARG A 44 -13.49 -5.08 5.62
C ARG A 44 -13.41 -3.56 5.55
N TYR A 45 -12.20 -3.06 5.67
CA TYR A 45 -11.88 -1.65 5.75
C TYR A 45 -11.13 -1.20 4.51
N THR A 46 -11.30 0.07 4.17
CA THR A 46 -10.50 0.76 3.17
C THR A 46 -9.77 1.90 3.86
N LEU A 47 -8.44 1.94 3.70
CA LEU A 47 -7.62 3.07 4.13
C LEU A 47 -7.04 3.72 2.87
N GLU A 48 -7.21 5.02 2.73
CA GLU A 48 -6.64 5.81 1.65
C GLU A 48 -5.77 6.91 2.24
N VAL A 49 -4.53 6.99 1.76
CA VAL A 49 -3.55 8.01 2.18
C VAL A 49 -2.95 8.64 0.94
N GLU A 50 -2.84 9.97 0.94
CA GLU A 50 -2.14 10.74 -0.08
C GLU A 50 -0.98 11.51 0.56
N THR A 51 0.24 11.26 0.06
CA THR A 51 1.46 11.95 0.53
C THR A 51 2.34 12.30 -0.66
N GLY A 52 2.66 13.59 -0.82
CA GLY A 52 3.53 14.04 -1.91
C GLY A 52 2.99 13.71 -3.32
N GLY A 53 1.67 13.66 -3.48
CA GLY A 53 1.00 13.26 -4.73
C GLY A 53 0.93 11.74 -4.95
N VAL A 54 1.53 10.93 -4.08
CA VAL A 54 1.38 9.47 -4.11
C VAL A 54 0.11 9.08 -3.38
N THR A 55 -0.79 8.38 -4.05
CA THR A 55 -2.01 7.80 -3.43
C THR A 55 -1.77 6.34 -3.12
N THR A 56 -2.05 5.91 -1.89
CA THR A 56 -2.03 4.49 -1.50
C THR A 56 -3.38 4.11 -0.91
N VAL A 57 -4.00 3.08 -1.48
CA VAL A 57 -5.29 2.53 -1.05
C VAL A 57 -5.07 1.11 -0.59
N TRP A 58 -5.40 0.83 0.67
CA TRP A 58 -5.45 -0.51 1.22
C TRP A 58 -6.90 -0.97 1.35
N GLU A 59 -7.15 -2.24 1.04
CA GLU A 59 -8.37 -2.92 1.46
C GLU A 59 -7.99 -4.14 2.30
N TYR A 60 -8.52 -4.24 3.52
CA TYR A 60 -8.06 -5.24 4.47
C TYR A 60 -9.17 -5.67 5.44
N THR A 61 -9.02 -6.85 6.03
CA THR A 61 -9.93 -7.31 7.09
C THR A 61 -9.35 -6.98 8.45
N SER A 62 -10.16 -6.39 9.33
CA SER A 62 -9.78 -6.09 10.70
C SER A 62 -10.95 -6.28 11.66
N GLU A 63 -10.63 -6.37 12.95
CA GLU A 63 -11.56 -6.46 14.07
C GLU A 63 -10.95 -5.83 15.33
N ARG A 64 -11.71 -5.64 16.41
CA ARG A 64 -11.09 -5.15 17.65
C ARG A 64 -10.07 -6.15 18.23
N PRO A 65 -8.84 -5.72 18.54
CA PRO A 65 -7.87 -6.58 19.22
C PRO A 65 -8.35 -6.96 20.62
N ILE A 66 -8.18 -8.24 20.96
CA ILE A 66 -8.54 -8.79 22.28
C ILE A 66 -7.30 -8.81 23.20
N GLU A 67 -6.11 -8.91 22.61
CA GLU A 67 -4.81 -8.93 23.28
C GLU A 67 -3.81 -8.12 22.46
N ASP A 68 -2.74 -7.65 23.10
CA ASP A 68 -1.63 -7.01 22.42
C ASP A 68 -0.87 -8.01 21.57
N LYS A 69 -0.70 -7.70 20.30
CA LYS A 69 0.15 -8.46 19.37
C LYS A 69 1.28 -7.59 18.87
N PHE A 70 2.04 -7.05 19.82
CA PHE A 70 3.15 -6.18 19.52
C PHE A 70 4.25 -6.34 20.58
N ASP A 71 5.47 -6.65 20.14
CA ASP A 71 6.64 -6.76 21.04
C ASP A 71 7.17 -5.38 21.48
N ARG A 72 6.60 -4.30 20.93
CA ARG A 72 6.84 -2.91 21.31
C ARG A 72 5.56 -2.32 21.91
N SER A 73 5.68 -1.19 22.59
CA SER A 73 4.51 -0.45 23.08
C SER A 73 3.65 0.04 21.92
N CYS A 74 2.34 -0.11 22.05
CA CYS A 74 1.38 0.61 21.23
C CYS A 74 1.67 2.12 21.36
N LEU A 75 1.33 2.92 20.34
CA LEU A 75 1.60 4.36 20.42
C LEU A 75 0.94 5.00 21.66
N ALA A 76 -0.26 4.55 22.02
CA ALA A 76 -0.96 5.00 23.22
C ALA A 76 -0.20 4.65 24.52
N ASP A 77 0.33 3.43 24.63
CA ASP A 77 1.18 3.03 25.77
C ASP A 77 2.48 3.82 25.80
N ALA A 78 3.10 4.05 24.64
CA ALA A 78 4.33 4.80 24.50
C ALA A 78 4.16 6.27 24.93
N LEU A 79 2.95 6.81 24.78
CA LEU A 79 2.56 8.14 25.25
C LEU A 79 2.06 8.14 26.71
N GLY A 80 2.15 7.02 27.42
CA GLY A 80 1.85 6.91 28.84
C GLY A 80 0.35 6.85 29.17
N ASN A 81 -0.49 6.39 28.25
CA ASN A 81 -1.90 6.15 28.53
C ASN A 81 -2.09 4.78 29.22
N PRO A 82 -2.38 4.72 30.53
CA PRO A 82 -2.54 3.46 31.25
C PRO A 82 -3.83 2.70 30.89
N ASP A 83 -4.80 3.40 30.27
CA ASP A 83 -6.10 2.86 29.88
C ASP A 83 -6.18 2.57 28.37
N ALA A 84 -5.02 2.51 27.70
CA ALA A 84 -4.97 2.17 26.29
C ALA A 84 -5.59 0.77 26.06
N PRO A 85 -6.53 0.64 25.09
CA PRO A 85 -7.02 -0.67 24.73
C PRO A 85 -5.88 -1.49 24.10
N PRO A 86 -6.00 -2.83 24.07
CA PRO A 86 -5.06 -3.66 23.35
C PRO A 86 -4.87 -3.17 21.90
N CYS A 87 -3.69 -3.36 21.34
CA CYS A 87 -3.43 -3.01 19.94
C CYS A 87 -2.67 -4.10 19.18
N ARG A 88 -2.76 -4.02 17.86
CA ARG A 88 -1.95 -4.83 16.94
C ARG A 88 -1.73 -4.05 15.64
N PRO A 89 -0.66 -4.35 14.88
CA PRO A 89 -0.53 -3.84 13.52
C PRO A 89 -1.68 -4.28 12.64
N GLU A 90 -2.18 -3.36 11.81
CA GLU A 90 -3.14 -3.72 10.77
C GLU A 90 -2.44 -4.52 9.67
N PRO A 91 -3.13 -5.47 9.00
CA PRO A 91 -2.54 -6.31 7.96
C PRO A 91 -2.39 -5.54 6.63
N LEU A 92 -1.76 -4.37 6.69
CA LEU A 92 -1.50 -3.51 5.55
C LEU A 92 -0.24 -4.00 4.83
N ILE A 93 -0.38 -4.27 3.53
CA ILE A 93 0.75 -4.58 2.65
C ILE A 93 1.47 -3.28 2.33
N PHE A 94 2.73 -3.16 2.72
CA PHE A 94 3.60 -2.04 2.33
C PHE A 94 4.48 -2.44 1.15
N LEU A 95 4.87 -1.46 0.33
CA LEU A 95 5.67 -1.67 -0.87
C LEU A 95 6.99 -0.89 -0.76
N ARG A 96 8.09 -1.58 -1.05
CA ARG A 96 9.44 -0.99 -1.18
C ARG A 96 9.89 -1.07 -2.63
N TYR A 97 10.53 -0.01 -3.11
CA TYR A 97 10.94 0.11 -4.50
C TYR A 97 12.46 0.20 -4.61
N GLU A 98 13.01 -0.61 -5.50
CA GLU A 98 14.39 -0.52 -5.97
C GLU A 98 14.34 -0.16 -7.45
N LEU A 99 14.41 1.14 -7.73
CA LEU A 99 14.23 1.69 -9.07
C LEU A 99 15.54 1.84 -9.85
N ALA A 100 16.71 1.61 -9.24
CA ALA A 100 18.01 1.70 -9.92
C ALA A 100 18.20 2.97 -10.78
N LEU A 101 17.81 4.13 -10.23
CA LEU A 101 17.88 5.43 -10.91
C LEU A 101 19.28 6.04 -10.84
N ASP A 102 19.59 6.93 -11.78
CA ASP A 102 20.71 7.86 -11.64
C ASP A 102 20.41 8.89 -10.53
N LEU A 103 21.45 9.57 -10.03
CA LEU A 103 21.35 10.54 -8.91
C LEU A 103 20.42 11.74 -9.17
N ASP A 104 20.00 11.95 -10.42
CA ASP A 104 19.06 12.98 -10.86
C ASP A 104 17.64 12.44 -11.10
N ASP A 105 17.32 11.27 -10.52
CA ASP A 105 16.04 10.55 -10.64
C ASP A 105 15.68 10.22 -12.09
N THR A 106 16.68 9.89 -12.90
CA THR A 106 16.49 9.59 -14.32
C THR A 106 16.97 8.21 -14.73
N VAL A 107 16.44 7.75 -15.86
CA VAL A 107 16.90 6.56 -16.58
C VAL A 107 17.04 6.88 -18.07
N PRO A 108 17.97 6.23 -18.79
CA PRO A 108 18.10 6.42 -20.24
C PRO A 108 16.79 6.09 -20.98
N ALA A 109 16.31 7.02 -21.79
CA ALA A 109 15.18 6.80 -22.65
C ALA A 109 15.45 5.66 -23.66
N ARG A 110 14.37 5.01 -24.10
CA ARG A 110 14.39 3.96 -25.16
C ARG A 110 15.24 2.73 -24.83
N ARG A 111 15.62 2.54 -23.56
CA ARG A 111 16.27 1.32 -23.08
C ARG A 111 15.33 0.56 -22.15
N PRO A 112 15.36 -0.77 -22.15
CA PRO A 112 14.75 -1.56 -21.09
C PRO A 112 15.37 -1.15 -19.75
N HIS A 113 14.52 -0.98 -18.75
CA HIS A 113 14.92 -0.60 -17.40
C HIS A 113 14.27 -1.57 -16.41
N GLU A 114 15.08 -2.21 -15.59
CA GLU A 114 14.61 -3.18 -14.59
C GLU A 114 14.40 -2.49 -13.26
N ILE A 115 13.28 -2.80 -12.62
CA ILE A 115 12.97 -2.39 -11.25
C ILE A 115 12.57 -3.61 -10.44
N THR A 116 12.75 -3.51 -9.13
CA THR A 116 12.27 -4.50 -8.16
C THR A 116 11.29 -3.84 -7.20
N VAL A 117 10.19 -4.53 -6.91
CA VAL A 117 9.23 -4.16 -5.87
C VAL A 117 9.14 -5.28 -4.86
N THR A 118 9.31 -4.95 -3.59
CA THR A 118 9.22 -5.90 -2.48
C THR A 118 8.07 -5.52 -1.57
N SER A 119 7.12 -6.44 -1.39
CA SER A 119 6.06 -6.29 -0.41
C SER A 119 6.54 -6.68 1.00
N TYR A 120 6.08 -5.97 2.02
CA TYR A 120 6.36 -6.30 3.41
C TYR A 120 5.23 -5.86 4.35
N TYR A 121 5.25 -6.35 5.59
CA TYR A 121 4.36 -5.90 6.66
C TYR A 121 5.14 -5.15 7.72
N GLN A 122 4.44 -4.34 8.52
CA GLN A 122 5.02 -3.85 9.76
C GLN A 122 5.52 -5.03 10.60
N PRO A 123 6.71 -4.92 11.24
CA PRO A 123 7.22 -5.97 12.11
C PRO A 123 6.19 -6.32 13.17
N GLN A 124 5.80 -7.60 13.24
CA GLN A 124 4.79 -8.08 14.17
C GLN A 124 5.08 -9.51 14.62
N PRO A 125 4.66 -9.91 15.83
CA PRO A 125 4.75 -11.28 16.28
C PRO A 125 3.85 -12.21 15.45
N GLY A 126 4.31 -13.43 15.18
CA GLY A 126 3.55 -14.45 14.47
C GLY A 126 3.73 -14.43 12.95
N ALA A 127 2.98 -15.29 12.27
CA ALA A 127 3.01 -15.38 10.82
C ALA A 127 2.16 -14.27 10.20
N VAL A 128 2.70 -13.62 9.16
CA VAL A 128 1.97 -12.66 8.34
C VAL A 128 1.40 -13.34 7.10
N PRO A 129 0.31 -12.81 6.51
CA PRO A 129 -0.21 -13.35 5.26
C PRO A 129 0.85 -13.32 4.15
N THR A 130 0.86 -14.33 3.29
CA THR A 130 1.81 -14.37 2.17
C THR A 130 1.28 -13.51 1.04
N VAL A 131 2.06 -12.56 0.52
CA VAL A 131 1.70 -11.85 -0.71
C VAL A 131 1.82 -12.81 -1.88
N THR A 132 0.69 -13.09 -2.53
CA THR A 132 0.58 -14.10 -3.59
C THR A 132 0.60 -13.51 -5.00
N ASP A 133 0.26 -12.23 -5.13
CA ASP A 133 0.22 -11.53 -6.42
C ASP A 133 0.78 -10.11 -6.26
N LEU A 134 1.58 -9.70 -7.23
CA LEU A 134 2.07 -8.33 -7.37
C LEU A 134 2.13 -7.96 -8.86
N ALA A 135 1.43 -6.89 -9.20
CA ALA A 135 1.38 -6.34 -10.55
C ALA A 135 1.96 -4.92 -10.56
N VAL A 136 2.70 -4.61 -11.61
CA VAL A 136 3.23 -3.27 -11.88
C VAL A 136 2.65 -2.79 -13.20
N GLU A 137 2.16 -1.57 -13.22
CA GLU A 137 1.74 -0.85 -14.41
C GLU A 137 2.54 0.44 -14.54
N ALA A 138 2.91 0.78 -15.77
CA ALA A 138 3.63 2.01 -16.07
C ALA A 138 2.80 2.92 -16.99
N SER A 139 2.87 4.22 -16.74
CA SER A 139 2.30 5.24 -17.63
C SER A 139 3.41 6.19 -18.09
N PHE A 140 3.31 6.61 -19.35
CA PHE A 140 4.24 7.52 -20.02
C PHE A 140 3.54 8.79 -20.52
N ASP A 141 2.28 9.00 -20.12
CA ASP A 141 1.39 10.07 -20.56
C ASP A 141 0.68 10.76 -19.38
N GLY A 142 1.33 10.80 -18.22
CA GLY A 142 0.81 11.45 -17.01
C GLY A 142 -0.33 10.70 -16.34
N GLY A 143 -0.37 9.37 -16.46
CA GLY A 143 -1.40 8.52 -15.84
C GLY A 143 -2.68 8.38 -16.65
N ALA A 144 -2.73 8.90 -17.88
CA ALA A 144 -3.91 8.79 -18.75
C ALA A 144 -4.11 7.36 -19.27
N THR A 145 -3.02 6.66 -19.60
CA THR A 145 -3.03 5.24 -19.94
C THR A 145 -2.00 4.46 -19.13
N TRP A 146 -2.36 3.22 -18.78
CA TRP A 146 -1.54 2.33 -17.95
C TRP A 146 -1.22 1.06 -18.74
N GLN A 147 0.06 0.69 -18.78
CA GLN A 147 0.55 -0.50 -19.46
C GLN A 147 0.99 -1.52 -18.42
N SER A 148 0.40 -2.71 -18.45
CA SER A 148 0.78 -3.80 -17.54
C SER A 148 2.17 -4.34 -17.87
N MET A 149 3.04 -4.35 -16.87
CA MET A 149 4.39 -4.88 -16.96
C MET A 149 4.39 -6.33 -16.47
N ARG A 150 5.15 -7.19 -17.16
CA ARG A 150 5.29 -8.59 -16.73
C ARG A 150 6.17 -8.65 -15.50
N THR A 151 5.62 -9.08 -14.37
CA THR A 151 6.35 -9.30 -13.12
C THR A 151 6.85 -10.74 -13.02
N GLN A 152 7.98 -10.94 -12.34
CA GLN A 152 8.58 -12.25 -12.07
C GLN A 152 9.14 -12.27 -10.66
N PRO A 153 9.10 -13.39 -9.92
CA PRO A 153 9.71 -13.48 -8.59
C PRO A 153 11.21 -13.14 -8.62
N ALA A 154 11.68 -12.36 -7.64
CA ALA A 154 13.05 -11.85 -7.57
C ALA A 154 13.90 -12.49 -6.44
N GLY A 155 13.60 -13.75 -6.09
CA GLY A 155 14.39 -14.55 -5.15
C GLY A 155 14.00 -14.39 -3.68
N GLU A 156 13.74 -13.18 -3.20
CA GLU A 156 13.16 -12.94 -1.88
C GLU A 156 11.62 -13.13 -1.90
N ALA A 157 11.06 -13.65 -0.80
CA ALA A 157 9.62 -13.80 -0.66
C ALA A 157 8.92 -12.42 -0.72
N GLY A 158 7.88 -12.31 -1.57
CA GLY A 158 7.17 -11.05 -1.78
C GLY A 158 7.93 -10.04 -2.65
N SER A 159 9.10 -10.41 -3.21
CA SER A 159 9.85 -9.56 -4.13
C SER A 159 9.63 -9.97 -5.58
N PHE A 160 9.38 -8.97 -6.43
CA PHE A 160 9.09 -9.13 -7.85
C PHE A 160 9.90 -8.14 -8.67
N ALA A 161 10.56 -8.63 -9.70
CA ALA A 161 11.25 -7.83 -10.70
C ALA A 161 10.37 -7.64 -11.92
N THR A 162 10.50 -6.48 -12.57
CA THR A 162 9.90 -6.24 -13.87
C THR A 162 10.79 -5.36 -14.74
N THR A 163 10.73 -5.59 -16.06
CA THR A 163 11.44 -4.76 -17.04
C THR A 163 10.46 -3.84 -17.74
N ILE A 164 10.58 -2.54 -17.45
CA ILE A 164 9.84 -1.48 -18.12
C ILE A 164 10.53 -1.18 -19.45
N ARG A 165 9.76 -1.20 -20.54
CA ARG A 165 10.24 -0.82 -21.89
C ARG A 165 9.45 0.39 -22.37
N PRO A 166 9.96 1.61 -22.18
CA PRO A 166 9.29 2.81 -22.65
C PRO A 166 9.08 2.76 -24.17
N PRO A 167 7.89 3.13 -24.68
CA PRO A 167 7.68 3.36 -26.10
C PRO A 167 8.72 4.32 -26.67
N ALA A 168 9.06 4.20 -27.96
CA ALA A 168 10.08 5.05 -28.59
C ALA A 168 9.76 6.57 -28.53
N THR A 169 8.47 6.89 -28.41
CA THR A 169 7.91 8.24 -28.28
C THR A 169 7.81 8.74 -26.84
N ALA A 170 8.04 7.88 -25.84
CA ALA A 170 7.98 8.25 -24.43
C ALA A 170 9.15 9.19 -24.08
N SER A 171 8.84 10.24 -23.34
CA SER A 171 9.79 11.23 -22.83
C SER A 171 9.23 11.86 -21.55
N GLY A 172 10.09 12.41 -20.71
CA GLY A 172 9.65 13.07 -19.48
C GLY A 172 9.37 12.07 -18.36
N VAL A 173 8.28 12.26 -17.63
CA VAL A 173 7.98 11.52 -16.40
C VAL A 173 7.36 10.15 -16.70
N VAL A 174 7.79 9.15 -15.94
CA VAL A 174 7.14 7.84 -15.85
C VAL A 174 6.37 7.77 -14.55
N ALA A 175 5.10 7.40 -14.62
CA ALA A 175 4.28 7.11 -13.46
C ALA A 175 4.19 5.58 -13.26
N LEU A 176 4.07 5.15 -12.01
CA LEU A 176 3.88 3.74 -11.64
C LEU A 176 2.57 3.55 -10.89
N ARG A 177 1.86 2.47 -11.18
CA ARG A 177 0.77 1.96 -10.37
C ARG A 177 1.10 0.53 -10.01
N VAL A 178 1.16 0.23 -8.72
CA VAL A 178 1.51 -1.10 -8.23
C VAL A 178 0.40 -1.61 -7.34
N SER A 179 0.00 -2.85 -7.58
CA SER A 179 -1.00 -3.54 -6.76
C SER A 179 -0.43 -4.84 -6.22
N ALA A 180 -0.77 -5.18 -4.98
CA ALA A 180 -0.45 -6.49 -4.40
C ALA A 180 -1.64 -7.04 -3.63
N THR A 181 -1.75 -8.38 -3.59
CA THR A 181 -2.78 -9.11 -2.85
C THR A 181 -2.17 -10.28 -2.09
N ASP A 182 -2.62 -10.51 -0.86
CA ASP A 182 -2.15 -11.60 -0.01
C ASP A 182 -3.09 -12.83 0.05
N SER A 183 -2.65 -13.86 0.77
CA SER A 183 -3.39 -15.12 0.99
C SER A 183 -4.72 -14.96 1.73
N ASP A 184 -4.90 -13.85 2.43
CA ASP A 184 -6.08 -13.56 3.26
C ASP A 184 -7.05 -12.62 2.53
N GLY A 185 -6.69 -12.18 1.32
CA GLY A 185 -7.48 -11.28 0.49
C GLY A 185 -7.36 -9.81 0.88
N ASN A 186 -6.32 -9.43 1.63
CA ASN A 186 -5.95 -8.03 1.79
C ASN A 186 -5.19 -7.56 0.55
N SER A 187 -5.34 -6.28 0.20
CA SER A 187 -4.74 -5.70 -0.98
C SER A 187 -4.26 -4.28 -0.76
N VAL A 188 -3.26 -3.88 -1.55
CA VAL A 188 -2.80 -2.50 -1.67
C VAL A 188 -2.76 -2.10 -3.14
N VAL A 189 -3.11 -0.86 -3.43
CA VAL A 189 -2.86 -0.19 -4.71
C VAL A 189 -2.17 1.13 -4.42
N GLN A 190 -0.95 1.31 -4.93
CA GLN A 190 -0.20 2.55 -4.83
C GLN A 190 -0.03 3.16 -6.22
N THR A 191 -0.38 4.44 -6.37
CA THR A 191 -0.20 5.21 -7.59
C THR A 191 0.81 6.32 -7.34
N ILE A 192 1.93 6.27 -8.06
CA ILE A 192 3.05 7.21 -7.99
C ILE A 192 3.05 7.99 -9.31
N PRO A 193 2.52 9.23 -9.35
CA PRO A 193 2.40 10.00 -10.59
C PRO A 193 3.74 10.43 -11.18
N GLU A 194 4.77 10.60 -10.34
CA GLU A 194 6.12 10.95 -10.75
C GLU A 194 7.15 9.98 -10.13
N ALA A 195 7.25 8.77 -10.69
CA ALA A 195 8.16 7.76 -10.15
C ALA A 195 9.63 8.04 -10.52
N TYR A 196 9.87 8.44 -11.77
CA TYR A 196 11.19 8.86 -12.28
C TYR A 196 11.05 9.54 -13.65
N ARG A 197 12.15 10.07 -14.20
CA ARG A 197 12.19 10.70 -15.53
C ARG A 197 13.01 9.91 -16.55
N LEU A 198 12.66 10.05 -17.82
CA LEU A 198 13.44 9.59 -18.97
C LEU A 198 14.37 10.71 -19.44
N LYS A 199 15.63 10.38 -19.74
CA LYS A 199 16.62 11.30 -20.33
C LYS A 199 17.18 10.82 -21.68
#